data_AF-A0A7X8DR16-F1
#
_entry.id   AF-A0A7X8DR16-F1
#
_cell.length_a   1.000
_cell.length_b   1.000
_cell.length_c   1.000
_cell.angle_alpha   90.00
_cell.angle_beta   90.00
_cell.angle_gamma   90.00
#
_symmetry.space_group_name_H-M   'P 1'
#
loop_
_entity.id
_entity.type
_entity.pdbx_description
1 polymer ?
#
loop_
_entity_poly.entity_id
_entity_poly.type
_entity_poly.pdbx_seq_one_letter_code
_entity_poly.pdbx_strand_id
1 'polypeptide(L)'
;MELMVKLSILADAAKYDVSCSSSGSSRKNTPGGIGNGAVAGICHSWSDDGRCISLLKILFTNYCIYDCTYCINRASNDRPRAAFTPREVADLTINFYRRNYIEGLFLSSAVMRSPDYTMELLLKTIMILREEYRFNGYIHLKA
;
A
#
# COMPACT_ATOMS: atom_id res chain seq x y z
N MET A 1 6.66 -5.87 15.51
CA MET A 1 5.23 -5.84 15.13
C MET A 1 5.04 -6.77 13.95
N GLU A 2 4.05 -7.66 14.04
CA GLU A 2 3.70 -8.63 12.99
C GLU A 2 3.33 -7.96 11.66
N LEU A 3 3.67 -8.60 10.53
CA LEU A 3 3.50 -8.04 9.18
C LEU A 3 2.05 -7.66 8.88
N MET A 4 1.09 -8.50 9.27
CA MET A 4 -0.33 -8.25 9.04
C MET A 4 -0.87 -7.07 9.86
N VAL A 5 -0.30 -6.84 11.04
CA VAL A 5 -0.65 -5.67 11.88
C VAL A 5 -0.13 -4.39 11.23
N LYS A 6 1.13 -4.40 10.73
CA LYS A 6 1.67 -3.29 9.93
C LYS A 6 0.77 -2.99 8.72
N LEU A 7 0.37 -4.02 7.98
CA LEU A 7 -0.50 -3.89 6.82
C LEU A 7 -1.85 -3.26 7.19
N SER A 8 -2.49 -3.70 8.27
CA SER A 8 -3.76 -3.11 8.72
C SER A 8 -3.62 -1.62 9.03
N ILE A 9 -2.57 -1.21 9.76
CA ILE A 9 -2.33 0.19 10.11
C ILE A 9 -2.04 1.04 8.86
N LEU A 10 -1.18 0.53 7.98
CA LEU A 10 -0.66 1.29 6.85
C LEU A 10 -1.61 1.32 5.64
N ALA A 11 -2.44 0.30 5.47
CA ALA A 11 -3.54 0.34 4.51
C ALA A 11 -4.63 1.33 4.95
N ASP A 12 -4.98 1.38 6.24
CA ASP A 12 -5.93 2.37 6.75
C ASP A 12 -5.39 3.80 6.59
N ALA A 13 -4.11 4.02 6.90
CA ALA A 13 -3.49 5.33 6.72
C ALA A 13 -3.43 5.77 5.24
N ALA A 14 -3.34 4.83 4.30
CA ALA A 14 -3.33 5.11 2.85
C ALA A 14 -4.69 5.55 2.29
N LYS A 15 -5.80 5.40 3.04
CA LYS A 15 -7.14 5.80 2.55
C LYS A 15 -7.26 7.29 2.24
N TYR A 16 -6.41 8.12 2.85
CA TYR A 16 -6.37 9.57 2.66
C TYR A 16 -5.49 10.02 1.50
N ASP A 17 -4.73 9.12 0.87
CA ASP A 17 -4.10 9.42 -0.41
C ASP A 17 -5.20 9.41 -1.48
N VAL A 18 -5.60 10.60 -1.93
CA VAL A 18 -6.69 10.80 -2.90
C VAL A 18 -6.34 10.09 -4.21
N SER A 19 -6.90 8.90 -4.43
CA SER A 19 -6.88 8.26 -5.75
C SER A 19 -8.06 7.30 -5.93
N CYS A 20 -8.30 6.34 -5.03
CA CYS A 20 -9.55 5.58 -5.01
C CYS A 20 -9.81 4.99 -3.61
N SER A 21 -11.08 4.97 -3.19
CA SER A 21 -11.50 4.44 -1.90
C SER A 21 -11.81 2.95 -2.03
N SER A 22 -11.15 2.11 -1.24
CA SER A 22 -11.56 0.72 -1.03
C SER A 22 -12.97 0.68 -0.42
N SER A 23 -13.80 -0.28 -0.82
CA SER A 23 -15.19 -0.41 -0.34
C SER A 23 -15.33 -0.78 1.15
N GLY A 24 -14.22 -1.10 1.85
CA GLY A 24 -14.22 -1.51 3.26
C GLY A 24 -14.95 -2.83 3.52
N SER A 25 -15.22 -3.61 2.47
CA SER A 25 -16.07 -4.81 2.56
C SER A 25 -15.31 -6.01 3.14
N SER A 26 -15.83 -6.57 4.23
CA SER A 26 -15.35 -7.83 4.83
C SER A 26 -16.26 -9.03 4.49
N ARG A 27 -17.07 -8.92 3.43
CA ARG A 27 -18.16 -9.86 3.17
C ARG A 27 -17.60 -11.22 2.74
N LYS A 28 -17.85 -12.26 3.53
CA LYS A 28 -17.48 -13.64 3.21
C LYS A 28 -18.41 -14.21 2.16
N ASN A 29 -17.87 -15.06 1.28
CA ASN A 29 -18.66 -15.79 0.30
C ASN A 29 -19.62 -16.76 0.99
N THR A 30 -20.77 -17.00 0.36
CA THR A 30 -21.74 -18.03 0.75
C THR A 30 -21.60 -19.26 -0.16
N PRO A 31 -22.03 -20.46 0.28
CA PRO A 31 -22.06 -21.63 -0.59
C PRO A 31 -22.86 -21.34 -1.87
N GLY A 32 -22.23 -21.52 -3.03
CA GLY A 32 -22.82 -21.19 -4.35
C GLY A 32 -22.67 -19.72 -4.80
N GLY A 33 -22.01 -18.86 -4.02
CA GLY A 33 -21.70 -17.48 -4.38
C GLY A 33 -20.33 -17.30 -5.05
N ILE A 34 -20.07 -16.10 -5.58
CA ILE A 34 -18.82 -15.76 -6.28
C ILE A 34 -18.05 -14.68 -5.50
N GLY A 35 -16.76 -14.94 -5.24
CA GLY A 35 -15.81 -13.97 -4.69
C GLY A 35 -15.91 -13.72 -3.19
N ASN A 36 -14.88 -13.08 -2.61
CA ASN A 36 -14.85 -12.59 -1.23
C ASN A 36 -14.53 -11.09 -1.22
N GLY A 37 -15.11 -10.33 -0.30
CA GLY A 37 -14.67 -8.96 -0.02
C GLY A 37 -13.41 -8.95 0.85
N ALA A 38 -12.40 -8.16 0.46
CA ALA A 38 -11.20 -7.92 1.27
C ALA A 38 -11.20 -6.48 1.81
N VAL A 39 -10.98 -6.33 3.13
CA VAL A 39 -11.07 -5.05 3.84
C VAL A 39 -9.89 -4.13 3.55
N ALA A 40 -8.70 -4.68 3.30
CA ALA A 40 -7.46 -3.93 3.37
C ALA A 40 -6.76 -3.77 2.01
N GLY A 41 -6.53 -2.52 1.63
CA GLY A 41 -5.44 -2.13 0.72
C GLY A 41 -5.60 -2.47 -0.75
N ILE A 42 -6.72 -3.02 -1.21
CA ILE A 42 -6.96 -3.19 -2.66
C ILE A 42 -7.82 -2.05 -3.17
N CYS A 43 -7.31 -1.36 -4.19
CA CYS A 43 -7.87 -0.17 -4.79
C CYS A 43 -8.07 -0.41 -6.29
N HIS A 44 -9.25 -0.11 -6.83
CA HIS A 44 -9.49 -0.20 -8.28
C HIS A 44 -9.08 1.10 -8.94
N SER A 45 -8.18 1.02 -9.92
CA SER A 45 -7.75 2.15 -10.74
C SER A 45 -8.05 1.87 -12.20
N TRP A 46 -8.19 2.92 -13.01
CA TRP A 46 -8.44 2.78 -14.45
C TRP A 46 -7.18 3.13 -15.23
N SER A 47 -6.78 2.24 -16.14
CA SER A 47 -5.75 2.54 -17.14
C SER A 47 -6.28 3.51 -18.20
N ASP A 48 -5.37 4.05 -19.00
CA ASP A 48 -5.65 4.95 -20.12
C ASP A 48 -6.53 4.31 -21.20
N ASP A 49 -6.47 2.99 -21.36
CA ASP A 49 -7.35 2.20 -22.23
C ASP A 49 -8.72 1.85 -21.60
N GLY A 50 -9.00 2.38 -20.41
CA GLY A 50 -10.29 2.23 -19.71
C GLY A 50 -10.46 0.91 -18.94
N ARG A 51 -9.42 0.08 -18.82
CA ARG A 51 -9.49 -1.16 -18.03
C ARG A 51 -9.39 -0.87 -16.54
N CYS A 52 -10.23 -1.54 -15.76
CA CYS A 52 -10.16 -1.52 -14.31
C CYS A 52 -9.10 -2.52 -13.84
N ILE A 53 -8.10 -2.04 -13.10
CA ILE A 53 -7.01 -2.84 -12.53
C ILE A 53 -7.06 -2.79 -11.00
N SER A 54 -6.71 -3.89 -10.36
CA SER A 54 -6.64 -3.95 -8.89
C SER A 54 -5.22 -3.65 -8.39
N LEU A 55 -5.04 -2.63 -7.55
CA LEU A 55 -3.75 -2.22 -7.00
C LEU A 55 -3.67 -2.48 -5.50
N LEU A 56 -2.52 -2.99 -5.03
CA LEU A 56 -2.18 -2.96 -3.61
C LEU A 56 -1.77 -1.54 -3.23
N LYS A 57 -2.65 -0.79 -2.59
CA LYS A 57 -2.45 0.56 -2.10
C LYS A 57 -2.12 0.57 -0.62
N ILE A 58 -0.88 0.93 -0.29
CA ILE A 58 -0.37 0.96 1.08
C ILE A 58 0.61 2.11 1.29
N LEU A 59 0.76 2.55 2.54
CA LEU A 59 1.89 3.37 2.95
C LEU A 59 3.09 2.49 3.32
N PHE A 60 4.29 2.91 2.96
CA PHE A 60 5.53 2.33 3.49
C PHE A 60 5.65 2.59 4.99
N THR A 61 5.31 3.80 5.42
CA THR A 61 5.21 4.18 6.83
C THR A 61 4.23 5.33 7.05
N ASN A 62 3.67 5.42 8.26
CA ASN A 62 2.92 6.58 8.74
C ASN A 62 3.69 7.39 9.82
N TYR A 63 4.99 7.13 10.01
CA TYR A 63 5.87 8.02 10.76
C TYR A 63 6.17 9.25 9.91
N CYS A 64 5.84 10.44 10.43
CA CYS A 64 6.06 11.71 9.75
C CYS A 64 6.81 12.68 10.67
N ILE A 65 7.84 13.34 10.17
CA ILE A 65 8.54 14.45 10.83
C ILE A 65 7.77 15.77 10.73
N TYR A 66 6.84 15.88 9.77
CA TYR A 66 6.08 17.10 9.52
C TYR A 66 4.78 17.14 10.31
N ASP A 67 4.33 18.35 10.64
CA ASP A 67 3.12 18.60 11.42
C ASP A 67 2.00 19.32 10.64
N CYS A 68 1.72 18.85 9.41
CA CYS A 68 0.70 19.46 8.56
C CYS A 68 -0.69 19.40 9.21
N THR A 69 -1.35 20.55 9.42
CA THR A 69 -2.63 20.67 10.14
C THR A 69 -3.76 19.79 9.58
N TYR A 70 -3.75 19.56 8.27
CA TYR A 70 -4.76 18.76 7.57
C TYR A 70 -4.44 17.24 7.55
N CYS A 71 -3.25 16.83 7.98
CA CYS A 71 -2.78 15.45 7.80
C CYS A 71 -3.00 14.61 9.07
N ILE A 72 -3.70 13.48 8.93
CA ILE A 72 -3.89 12.54 10.05
C ILE A 72 -2.58 11.87 10.52
N ASN A 73 -1.56 11.82 9.66
CA ASN A 73 -0.24 11.25 9.96
C ASN A 73 0.75 12.27 10.57
N ARG A 74 0.31 13.53 10.78
CA ARG A 74 1.15 14.61 11.32
C ARG A 74 1.87 14.21 12.61
N ALA A 75 3.05 14.75 12.85
CA ALA A 75 3.94 14.36 13.94
C ALA A 75 3.27 14.44 15.32
N SER A 76 2.44 15.47 15.56
CA SER A 76 1.77 15.70 16.84
C SER A 76 0.62 14.75 17.17
N ASN A 77 0.10 14.00 16.19
CA ASN A 77 -1.01 13.07 16.43
C ASN A 77 -0.49 11.77 17.06
N ASP A 78 -1.03 11.43 18.23
CA ASP A 78 -0.82 10.12 18.85
C ASP A 78 -1.76 9.08 18.25
N ARG A 79 -1.18 8.06 17.63
CA ARG A 79 -1.88 6.96 16.95
C ARG A 79 -0.91 5.81 16.71
N PRO A 80 -1.38 4.58 16.48
CA PRO A 80 -0.53 3.47 16.12
C PRO A 80 0.31 3.80 14.88
N ARG A 81 1.63 3.70 15.01
CA ARG A 81 2.58 3.93 13.92
C ARG A 81 3.33 2.67 13.55
N ALA A 82 3.62 2.57 12.26
CA ALA A 82 4.21 1.40 11.64
C ALA A 82 5.15 1.83 10.52
N ALA A 83 6.15 1.01 10.26
CA ALA A 83 7.00 1.11 9.08
C ALA A 83 7.28 -0.31 8.57
N PHE A 84 7.22 -0.46 7.26
CA PHE A 84 7.74 -1.64 6.60
C PHE A 84 9.25 -1.52 6.37
N THR A 85 9.87 -2.66 6.07
CA THR A 85 11.14 -2.72 5.35
C THR A 85 10.89 -2.86 3.84
N PRO A 86 11.86 -2.50 2.98
CA PRO A 86 11.73 -2.69 1.54
C PRO A 86 11.40 -4.14 1.14
N ARG A 87 12.02 -5.12 1.80
CA ARG A 87 11.77 -6.55 1.59
C ARG A 87 10.33 -6.93 1.96
N GLU A 88 9.83 -6.46 3.11
CA GLU A 88 8.46 -6.75 3.54
C GLU A 88 7.43 -6.27 2.51
N VAL A 89 7.60 -5.07 1.95
CA VAL A 89 6.69 -4.56 0.91
C VAL A 89 6.79 -5.39 -0.37
N ALA A 90 8.01 -5.68 -0.84
CA ALA A 90 8.20 -6.45 -2.06
C ALA A 90 7.58 -7.86 -1.93
N ASP A 91 7.87 -8.57 -0.84
CA ASP A 91 7.33 -9.90 -0.56
C ASP A 91 5.80 -9.87 -0.49
N LEU A 92 5.24 -8.86 0.17
CA LEU A 92 3.79 -8.68 0.27
C LEU A 92 3.17 -8.48 -1.13
N THR A 93 3.71 -7.58 -1.93
CA THR A 93 3.25 -7.33 -3.31
C THR A 93 3.27 -8.61 -4.14
N ILE A 94 4.37 -9.37 -4.11
CA ILE A 94 4.49 -10.62 -4.88
C ILE A 94 3.50 -11.67 -4.39
N ASN A 95 3.28 -11.78 -3.07
CA ASN A 95 2.29 -12.72 -2.53
C ASN A 95 0.86 -12.40 -2.96
N PHE A 96 0.48 -11.12 -2.99
CA PHE A 96 -0.84 -10.72 -3.50
C PHE A 96 -0.95 -10.92 -5.01
N TYR A 97 0.10 -10.61 -5.77
CA TYR A 97 0.14 -10.81 -7.22
C TYR A 97 0.01 -12.29 -7.60
N ARG A 98 0.79 -13.18 -6.97
CA ARG A 98 0.75 -14.63 -7.24
C ARG A 98 -0.60 -15.27 -6.92
N ARG A 99 -1.40 -14.65 -6.05
CA ARG A 99 -2.76 -15.08 -5.71
C ARG A 99 -3.84 -14.45 -6.59
N ASN A 100 -3.42 -13.71 -7.63
CA ASN A 100 -4.29 -12.98 -8.56
C ASN A 100 -5.21 -11.96 -7.87
N TYR A 101 -4.75 -11.36 -6.76
CA TYR A 101 -5.51 -10.31 -6.05
C TYR A 101 -5.23 -8.90 -6.55
N ILE A 102 -4.08 -8.69 -7.17
CA ILE A 102 -3.63 -7.40 -7.67
C ILE A 102 -2.92 -7.56 -9.01
N GLU A 103 -2.89 -6.48 -9.79
CA GLU A 103 -2.15 -6.31 -11.03
C GLU A 103 -1.00 -5.29 -10.87
N GLY A 104 -0.94 -4.63 -9.71
CA GLY A 104 0.10 -3.64 -9.43
C GLY A 104 0.15 -3.18 -7.97
N LEU A 105 1.11 -2.30 -7.72
CA LEU A 105 1.39 -1.68 -6.42
C LEU A 105 1.21 -0.16 -6.52
N PHE A 106 0.46 0.42 -5.60
CA PHE A 106 0.47 1.85 -5.31
C PHE A 106 1.17 2.04 -3.96
N LEU A 107 2.41 2.53 -3.99
CA LEU A 107 3.23 2.73 -2.81
C LEU A 107 3.45 4.22 -2.58
N SER A 108 3.05 4.67 -1.40
CA SER A 108 3.23 6.04 -0.90
C SER A 108 3.88 5.98 0.48
N SER A 109 4.21 7.11 1.09
CA SER A 109 4.82 7.13 2.42
C SER A 109 4.61 8.47 3.14
N ALA A 110 4.57 8.43 4.48
CA ALA A 110 4.94 9.59 5.29
C ALA A 110 6.48 9.75 5.34
N VAL A 111 6.96 10.88 5.88
CA VAL A 111 8.39 11.20 5.90
C VAL A 111 9.00 10.87 7.27
N MET A 112 9.66 9.71 7.41
CA MET A 112 10.09 9.18 8.71
C MET A 112 11.38 9.82 9.27
N ARG A 113 12.23 10.42 8.43
CA ARG A 113 13.51 11.05 8.85
C ARG A 113 13.87 12.26 8.00
N SER A 114 13.90 12.06 6.69
CA SER A 114 14.02 13.09 5.67
C SER A 114 13.34 12.57 4.39
N PRO A 115 12.97 13.47 3.46
CA PRO A 115 12.46 13.06 2.15
C PRO A 115 13.41 12.09 1.44
N ASP A 116 14.71 12.40 1.40
CA ASP A 116 15.72 11.58 0.74
C ASP A 116 15.82 10.17 1.34
N TYR A 117 15.90 10.07 2.68
CA TYR A 117 15.96 8.78 3.35
C TYR A 117 14.72 7.93 3.08
N THR A 118 13.54 8.57 3.06
CA THR A 118 12.28 7.88 2.76
C THR A 118 12.28 7.39 1.32
N MET A 119 12.70 8.24 0.38
CA MET A 119 12.76 7.91 -1.04
C MET A 119 13.77 6.79 -1.34
N GLU A 120 14.91 6.76 -0.66
CA GLU A 120 15.88 5.65 -0.78
C GLU A 120 15.25 4.30 -0.39
N LEU A 121 14.41 4.26 0.66
CA LEU A 121 13.72 3.03 1.06
C LEU A 121 12.65 2.62 0.04
N LEU A 122 11.92 3.58 -0.52
CA LEU A 122 10.97 3.34 -1.59
C LEU A 122 11.68 2.77 -2.84
N LEU A 123 12.78 3.39 -3.27
CA LEU A 123 13.57 2.92 -4.41
C LEU A 123 14.13 1.51 -4.18
N LYS A 124 14.66 1.21 -2.98
CA LYS A 124 15.09 -0.15 -2.61
C LYS A 124 13.97 -1.17 -2.79
N THR A 125 12.73 -0.81 -2.45
CA THR A 125 11.55 -1.68 -2.65
C THR A 125 11.34 -1.95 -4.14
N ILE A 126 11.43 -0.91 -4.98
CA ILE A 126 11.23 -1.04 -6.43
C ILE A 126 12.37 -1.83 -7.08
N MET A 127 13.61 -1.64 -6.65
CA MET A 127 14.76 -2.43 -7.12
C MET A 127 14.56 -3.91 -6.83
N ILE A 128 14.16 -4.29 -5.61
CA ILE A 128 13.86 -5.69 -5.27
C ILE A 128 12.75 -6.24 -6.20
N LEU A 129 11.67 -5.47 -6.42
CA LEU A 129 10.57 -5.89 -7.29
C LEU A 129 11.02 -6.08 -8.75
N ARG A 130 11.78 -5.14 -9.32
CA ARG A 130 12.15 -5.15 -10.74
C ARG A 130 13.34 -6.06 -11.04
N GLU A 131 14.36 -6.06 -10.19
CA GLU A 131 15.63 -6.76 -10.45
C GLU A 131 15.62 -8.20 -9.92
N GLU A 132 15.15 -8.40 -8.67
CA GLU A 132 15.13 -9.74 -8.06
C GLU A 132 13.88 -10.52 -8.48
N TYR A 133 12.69 -9.97 -8.23
CA TYR A 133 11.43 -10.66 -8.55
C TYR A 133 11.02 -10.58 -10.01
N ARG A 134 11.65 -9.70 -10.81
CA ARG A 134 11.28 -9.43 -12.20
C ARG A 134 9.79 -9.15 -12.37
N PHE A 135 9.22 -8.44 -11.39
CA PHE A 135 7.82 -8.06 -11.38
C PHE A 135 7.55 -7.10 -12.53
N ASN A 136 6.64 -7.47 -13.43
CA ASN A 136 6.26 -6.67 -14.60
C ASN A 136 4.94 -5.91 -14.41
N GLY A 137 4.27 -6.08 -13.26
CA GLY A 137 3.03 -5.38 -12.97
C GLY A 137 3.21 -3.87 -12.82
N TYR A 138 2.08 -3.17 -12.76
CA TYR A 138 2.05 -1.72 -12.62
C TYR A 138 2.61 -1.30 -11.26
N ILE A 139 3.41 -0.23 -11.23
CA ILE A 139 3.90 0.37 -10.00
C ILE A 139 3.65 1.88 -10.08
N HIS A 140 2.84 2.38 -9.17
CA HIS A 140 2.73 3.81 -8.88
C HIS A 140 3.51 4.11 -7.61
N LEU A 141 4.51 4.98 -7.75
CA LEU A 141 5.25 5.51 -6.62
C LEU A 141 4.85 6.96 -6.39
N LYS A 142 4.27 7.26 -5.23
CA LYS A 142 3.97 8.62 -4.82
C LYS A 142 5.08 9.11 -3.88
N ALA A 143 5.78 10.15 -4.31
CA ALA A 143 6.76 10.88 -3.52
C ALA A 143 6.08 11.89 -2.58
#